data_AF-A0A0W1RWG0-F1
#
_entry.id   AF-A0A0W1RWG0-F1
#
_cell.length_a   1.000
_cell.length_b   1.000
_cell.length_c   1.000
_cell.angle_alpha   90.00
_cell.angle_beta   90.00
_cell.angle_gamma   90.00
#
_symmetry.space_group_name_H-M   'P 1'
#
loop_
_entity.id
_entity.type
_entity.pdbx_description
1 polymer ?
#
loop_
_entity_poly.entity_id
_entity_poly.type
_entity_poly.pdbx_seq_one_letter_code
_entity_poly.pdbx_strand_id
1 'polypeptide(L)'
;MASGRYPRITVTEGPQPSEVPFHLNVEKLRDFSPNAPAQIRGSFENYSSEEQTVGFGAIQPYSNIWSEDEGWLVLIPSDRETQKHVFGTTEQIIPDRPVEGCWQTNLVHFVRPDVIRWQSLNAGECIQSEYTVLHYPEREILEATMDKWVSGRPEDMGCLPAGEHRFAESFVPKVRADTSWEEFEWSYTLTIEE
;
A
#
# COMPACT_ATOMS: atom_id res chain seq x y z
N MET A 1 -6.34 -31.64 3.28
CA MET A 1 -6.11 -30.60 4.30
C MET A 1 -4.73 -30.03 4.01
N ALA A 2 -4.66 -28.93 3.26
CA ALA A 2 -3.38 -28.28 2.95
C ALA A 2 -2.73 -27.85 4.27
N SER A 3 -1.42 -28.06 4.40
CA SER A 3 -0.66 -27.77 5.61
C SER A 3 -0.88 -26.32 6.04
N GLY A 4 -1.40 -26.12 7.24
CA GLY A 4 -1.85 -24.84 7.79
C GLY A 4 -0.74 -23.85 8.12
N ARG A 5 0.04 -23.45 7.12
CA ARG A 5 1.03 -22.37 7.22
C ARG A 5 0.51 -21.19 6.40
N TYR A 6 0.39 -20.05 7.05
CA TYR A 6 0.13 -18.80 6.35
C TYR A 6 1.39 -18.36 5.61
N PRO A 7 1.24 -17.70 4.44
CA PRO A 7 2.38 -17.32 3.63
C PRO A 7 3.25 -16.28 4.35
N ARG A 8 4.53 -16.28 4.02
CA ARG A 8 5.47 -15.26 4.47
C ARG A 8 5.54 -14.16 3.45
N ILE A 9 5.89 -12.97 3.91
CA ILE A 9 6.22 -11.87 3.01
C ILE A 9 7.68 -11.48 3.15
N THR A 10 8.25 -10.99 2.07
CA THR A 10 9.49 -10.21 2.07
C THR A 10 9.23 -8.90 1.35
N VAL A 11 9.99 -7.87 1.71
CA VAL A 11 9.91 -6.58 1.04
C VAL A 11 11.30 -6.21 0.57
N THR A 12 11.41 -5.85 -0.70
CA THR A 12 12.65 -5.42 -1.34
C THR A 12 12.45 -4.03 -1.88
N GLU A 13 13.28 -3.09 -1.43
CA GLU A 13 13.24 -1.72 -1.92
C GLU A 13 13.76 -1.64 -3.34
N GLY A 14 13.15 -0.77 -4.13
CA GLY A 14 13.71 -0.35 -5.40
C GLY A 14 14.91 0.58 -5.22
N PRO A 15 15.55 0.98 -6.32
CA PRO A 15 16.66 1.93 -6.29
C PRO A 15 16.24 3.24 -5.61
N GLN A 16 17.06 3.73 -4.68
CA GLN A 16 16.87 5.04 -4.07
C GLN A 16 17.15 6.15 -5.10
N PRO A 17 16.34 7.21 -5.14
CA PRO A 17 16.60 8.36 -6.00
C PRO A 17 17.83 9.13 -5.48
N SER A 18 18.89 9.22 -6.29
CA SER A 18 20.17 9.82 -5.86
C SER A 18 20.22 11.34 -5.93
N GLU A 19 19.28 11.96 -6.64
CA GLU A 19 19.29 13.40 -6.95
C GLU A 19 18.24 14.20 -6.15
N VAL A 20 17.56 13.56 -5.19
CA VAL A 20 16.50 14.18 -4.39
C VAL A 20 16.86 14.13 -2.90
N PRO A 21 16.36 15.08 -2.09
CA PRO A 21 16.74 15.21 -0.68
C PRO A 21 16.06 14.20 0.26
N PHE A 22 15.57 13.07 -0.26
CA PHE A 22 14.74 12.14 0.50
C PHE A 22 15.31 10.75 0.51
N HIS A 23 15.08 10.06 1.62
CA HIS A 23 15.31 8.64 1.74
C HIS A 23 13.97 7.97 2.03
N LEU A 24 13.63 6.98 1.21
CA LEU A 24 12.42 6.19 1.37
C LEU A 24 12.82 4.82 1.90
N ASN A 25 12.03 4.27 2.81
CA ASN A 25 12.27 2.90 3.25
C ASN A 25 10.96 2.17 3.51
N VAL A 26 10.97 0.86 3.26
CA VAL A 26 9.87 -0.03 3.58
C VAL A 26 10.39 -1.27 4.31
N GLU A 27 9.81 -1.53 5.48
CA GLU A 27 10.18 -2.69 6.29
C GLU A 27 8.99 -3.61 6.52
N LYS A 28 9.27 -4.91 6.58
CA LYS A 28 8.30 -5.89 7.06
C LYS A 28 8.20 -5.82 8.58
N LEU A 29 6.99 -5.66 9.10
CA LEU A 29 6.71 -5.77 10.54
C LEU A 29 6.27 -7.17 10.93
N ARG A 30 5.45 -7.83 10.10
CA ARG A 30 4.86 -9.14 10.41
C ARG A 30 4.45 -9.92 9.18
N ASP A 31 4.59 -11.24 9.23
CA ASP A 31 4.03 -12.18 8.24
C ASP A 31 2.52 -12.44 8.45
N PHE A 32 1.86 -13.10 7.50
CA PHE A 32 0.50 -13.55 7.71
C PHE A 32 0.43 -14.65 8.78
N SER A 33 -0.68 -14.71 9.52
CA SER A 33 -0.90 -15.71 10.56
C SER A 33 -2.40 -16.00 10.74
N PRO A 34 -2.80 -17.05 11.47
CA PRO A 34 -4.21 -17.30 11.75
C PRO A 34 -4.93 -16.17 12.49
N ASN A 35 -4.17 -15.36 13.22
CA ASN A 35 -4.72 -14.34 14.13
C ASN A 35 -4.57 -12.92 13.59
N ALA A 36 -3.75 -12.72 12.56
CA ALA A 36 -3.53 -11.39 12.02
C ALA A 36 -2.95 -11.42 10.58
N PRO A 37 -3.29 -10.42 9.75
CA PRO A 37 -2.72 -10.24 8.41
C PRO A 37 -1.25 -9.80 8.47
N ALA A 38 -0.55 -9.81 7.33
CA ALA A 38 0.80 -9.28 7.24
C ALA A 38 0.80 -7.74 7.36
N GLN A 39 1.91 -7.19 7.84
CA GLN A 39 2.08 -5.76 8.05
C GLN A 39 3.45 -5.28 7.58
N ILE A 40 3.46 -4.08 7.00
CA ILE A 40 4.66 -3.37 6.57
C ILE A 40 4.62 -1.94 7.14
N ARG A 41 5.79 -1.30 7.23
CA ARG A 41 5.90 0.12 7.54
C ARG A 41 6.60 0.83 6.39
N GLY A 42 5.96 1.85 5.85
CA GLY A 42 6.57 2.79 4.93
C GLY A 42 7.14 3.99 5.70
N SER A 43 8.28 4.48 5.26
CA SER A 43 8.96 5.64 5.83
C SER A 43 9.46 6.57 4.72
N PHE A 44 9.35 7.87 4.97
CA PHE A 44 9.79 8.93 4.07
C PHE A 44 10.47 10.01 4.90
N GLU A 45 11.77 10.20 4.71
CA GLU A 45 12.59 11.07 5.52
C GLU A 45 13.27 12.16 4.68
N ASN A 46 13.25 13.39 5.19
CA ASN A 46 14.00 14.51 4.62
C ASN A 46 15.45 14.48 5.10
N TYR A 47 16.37 14.11 4.20
CA TYR A 47 17.81 14.05 4.45
C TYR A 47 18.53 15.37 4.13
N SER A 48 17.83 16.39 3.62
CA SER A 48 18.45 17.70 3.46
C SER A 48 18.61 18.42 4.80
N SER A 49 19.47 19.43 4.80
CA SER A 49 19.63 20.36 5.92
C SER A 49 18.52 21.42 6.01
N GLU A 50 17.54 21.40 5.11
CA GLU A 50 16.52 22.44 4.96
C GLU A 50 15.11 21.84 5.00
N GLU A 51 14.08 22.66 5.22
CA GLU A 51 12.69 22.22 5.11
C GLU A 51 12.35 21.91 3.64
N GLN A 52 11.68 20.79 3.39
CA GLN A 52 11.19 20.44 2.07
C GLN A 52 9.67 20.27 2.09
N THR A 53 8.98 20.79 1.08
CA THR A 53 7.53 20.57 0.92
C THR A 53 7.26 19.56 -0.20
N VAL A 54 6.63 18.44 0.17
CA VAL A 54 6.31 17.32 -0.73
C VAL A 54 4.81 17.19 -0.88
N GLY A 55 4.36 16.84 -2.09
CA GLY A 55 2.99 16.43 -2.37
C GLY A 55 2.84 14.93 -2.18
N PHE A 56 2.02 14.52 -1.22
CA PHE A 56 1.66 13.12 -1.02
C PHE A 56 0.24 12.86 -1.48
N GLY A 57 -0.07 11.63 -1.87
CA GLY A 57 -1.45 11.21 -2.05
C GLY A 57 -2.18 10.94 -0.73
N ALA A 58 -3.28 10.21 -0.81
CA ALA A 58 -4.18 10.03 0.31
C ALA A 58 -3.62 9.15 1.45
N ILE A 59 -2.72 8.21 1.16
CA ILE A 59 -2.23 7.21 2.13
C ILE A 59 -0.73 7.33 2.40
N GLN A 60 -0.31 8.48 2.93
CA GLN A 60 1.10 8.85 3.16
C GLN A 60 1.97 7.77 3.79
N PRO A 61 3.21 7.51 3.29
CA PRO A 61 3.85 8.27 2.21
C PRO A 61 3.33 7.93 0.81
N TYR A 62 2.50 6.91 0.66
CA TYR A 62 1.99 6.50 -0.64
C TYR A 62 0.74 7.29 -1.07
N SER A 63 0.43 7.22 -2.35
CA SER A 63 -0.77 7.71 -3.00
C SER A 63 -1.67 6.55 -3.40
N ASN A 64 -1.07 5.41 -3.81
CA ASN A 64 -1.80 4.25 -4.28
C ASN A 64 -1.77 3.08 -3.29
N ILE A 65 -2.94 2.47 -3.09
CA ILE A 65 -3.08 1.28 -2.22
C ILE A 65 -2.76 -0.02 -2.97
N TRP A 66 -2.78 -0.01 -4.30
CA TRP A 66 -2.78 -1.21 -5.12
C TRP A 66 -1.38 -1.58 -5.59
N SER A 67 -1.12 -2.89 -5.69
CA SER A 67 -0.01 -3.37 -6.52
C SER A 67 -0.27 -3.07 -8.00
N GLU A 68 0.80 -2.86 -8.75
CA GLU A 68 0.73 -2.68 -10.21
C GLU A 68 0.25 -3.95 -10.92
N ASP A 69 0.61 -5.11 -10.36
CA ASP A 69 0.32 -6.45 -10.89
C ASP A 69 -1.16 -6.80 -10.68
N GLU A 70 -2.00 -6.32 -11.60
CA GLU A 70 -3.45 -6.58 -11.65
C GLU A 70 -4.24 -6.17 -10.39
N GLY A 71 -3.64 -5.38 -9.49
CA GLY A 71 -4.32 -4.81 -8.33
C GLY A 71 -5.01 -5.84 -7.44
N TRP A 72 -4.40 -6.99 -7.17
CA TRP A 72 -5.00 -8.00 -6.28
C TRP A 72 -4.64 -7.80 -4.81
N LEU A 73 -3.48 -7.19 -4.55
CA LEU A 73 -3.05 -6.81 -3.21
C LEU A 73 -3.30 -5.33 -2.97
N VAL A 74 -3.80 -5.04 -1.78
CA VAL A 74 -4.01 -3.69 -1.28
C VAL A 74 -3.27 -3.44 0.04
N LEU A 75 -2.82 -2.21 0.20
CA LEU A 75 -2.27 -1.65 1.41
C LEU A 75 -3.33 -0.81 2.10
N ILE A 76 -3.81 -1.28 3.24
CA ILE A 76 -4.77 -0.55 4.05
C ILE A 76 -4.02 0.07 5.23
N PRO A 77 -4.00 1.41 5.40
CA PRO A 77 -3.44 2.06 6.57
C PRO A 77 -3.97 1.42 7.86
N SER A 78 -3.11 1.14 8.83
CA SER A 78 -3.52 0.45 10.06
C SER A 78 -4.31 1.35 11.01
N ASP A 79 -4.13 2.68 10.90
CA ASP A 79 -4.87 3.67 11.69
C ASP A 79 -6.30 3.88 11.16
N ARG A 80 -7.30 3.73 12.06
CA ARG A 80 -8.72 3.79 11.67
C ARG A 80 -9.18 5.21 11.31
N GLU A 81 -8.63 6.25 11.93
CA GLU A 81 -9.01 7.62 11.56
C GLU A 81 -8.51 7.96 10.16
N THR A 82 -7.29 7.51 9.81
CA THR A 82 -6.74 7.58 8.46
C THR A 82 -7.60 6.81 7.48
N GLN A 83 -7.98 5.55 7.78
CA GLN A 83 -8.89 4.78 6.93
C GLN A 83 -10.20 5.53 6.65
N LYS A 84 -10.83 6.06 7.70
CA LYS A 84 -12.09 6.80 7.58
C LYS A 84 -11.96 8.02 6.68
N HIS A 85 -10.85 8.73 6.81
CA HIS A 85 -10.60 9.92 6.03
C HIS A 85 -10.29 9.60 4.56
N VAL A 86 -9.47 8.59 4.32
CA VAL A 86 -8.97 8.21 2.98
C VAL A 86 -10.03 7.50 2.16
N PHE A 87 -10.77 6.57 2.77
CA PHE A 87 -11.71 5.71 2.07
C PHE A 87 -13.16 6.21 2.16
N GLY A 88 -13.40 7.29 2.92
CA GLY A 88 -14.71 7.90 3.08
C GLY A 88 -15.74 7.00 3.78
N THR A 89 -15.28 6.00 4.55
CA THR A 89 -16.14 5.00 5.17
C THR A 89 -15.83 4.82 6.65
N THR A 90 -16.86 4.53 7.44
CA THR A 90 -16.69 4.11 8.86
C THR A 90 -16.78 2.59 9.03
N GLU A 91 -17.01 1.88 7.93
CA GLU A 91 -17.08 0.43 7.93
C GLU A 91 -15.68 -0.17 8.16
N GLN A 92 -15.66 -1.36 8.76
CA GLN A 92 -14.42 -2.06 9.03
C GLN A 92 -13.88 -2.66 7.73
N ILE A 93 -12.76 -2.13 7.22
CA ILE A 93 -12.12 -2.63 6.00
C ILE A 93 -11.27 -3.87 6.30
N ILE A 94 -10.45 -3.82 7.36
CA ILE A 94 -9.60 -4.93 7.80
C ILE A 94 -10.44 -5.86 8.68
N PRO A 95 -10.69 -7.12 8.28
CA PRO A 95 -11.50 -8.03 9.09
C PRO A 95 -10.78 -8.45 10.37
N ASP A 96 -11.53 -8.83 11.40
CA ASP A 96 -10.96 -9.35 12.66
C ASP A 96 -10.45 -10.80 12.54
N ARG A 97 -10.89 -11.52 11.50
CA ARG A 97 -10.53 -12.91 11.21
C ARG A 97 -10.48 -13.15 9.70
N PRO A 98 -9.74 -14.16 9.23
CA PRO A 98 -9.73 -14.53 7.82
C PRO A 98 -11.16 -14.81 7.31
N VAL A 99 -11.52 -14.25 6.16
CA VAL A 99 -12.78 -14.51 5.46
C VAL A 99 -12.54 -15.69 4.54
N GLU A 100 -13.32 -16.77 4.71
CA GLU A 100 -13.16 -18.02 3.95
C GLU A 100 -11.73 -18.60 4.02
N GLY A 101 -11.04 -18.37 5.15
CA GLY A 101 -9.67 -18.83 5.36
C GLY A 101 -8.59 -17.90 4.78
N CYS A 102 -8.96 -16.72 4.27
CA CYS A 102 -8.01 -15.75 3.71
C CYS A 102 -8.09 -14.36 4.37
N TRP A 103 -6.93 -13.70 4.46
CA TRP A 103 -6.85 -12.28 4.78
C TRP A 103 -7.17 -11.43 3.54
N GLN A 104 -8.45 -11.10 3.39
CA GLN A 104 -8.96 -10.19 2.38
C GLN A 104 -9.72 -9.03 3.04
N THR A 105 -9.90 -7.92 2.32
CA THR A 105 -10.74 -6.82 2.82
C THR A 105 -12.18 -7.30 2.97
N ASN A 106 -12.89 -6.73 3.95
CA ASN A 106 -14.35 -6.78 3.90
C ASN A 106 -14.85 -6.07 2.63
N LEU A 107 -16.04 -6.44 2.16
CA LEU A 107 -16.69 -5.82 1.01
C LEU A 107 -17.16 -4.42 1.39
N VAL A 108 -16.28 -3.44 1.20
CA VAL A 108 -16.52 -2.03 1.49
C VAL A 108 -16.13 -1.24 0.27
N HIS A 109 -17.04 -0.41 -0.22
CA HIS A 109 -16.78 0.45 -1.36
C HIS A 109 -15.80 1.57 -0.97
N PHE A 110 -14.64 1.63 -1.63
CA PHE A 110 -13.65 2.68 -1.40
C PHE A 110 -14.03 3.96 -2.13
N VAL A 111 -14.30 5.02 -1.39
CA VAL A 111 -14.36 6.38 -1.96
C VAL A 111 -12.99 7.00 -1.78
N ARG A 112 -12.14 6.94 -2.81
CA ARG A 112 -10.80 7.53 -2.79
C ARG A 112 -10.83 8.92 -3.42
N PRO A 113 -10.65 10.00 -2.64
CA PRO A 113 -10.49 11.33 -3.22
C PRO A 113 -9.11 11.42 -3.88
N ASP A 114 -9.08 11.80 -5.15
CA ASP A 114 -7.83 12.11 -5.87
C ASP A 114 -7.31 13.48 -5.42
N VAL A 115 -6.60 13.49 -4.29
CA VAL A 115 -6.16 14.72 -3.62
C VAL A 115 -4.69 14.62 -3.25
N ILE A 116 -3.91 15.57 -3.76
CA ILE A 116 -2.53 15.81 -3.33
C ILE A 116 -2.55 16.66 -2.05
N ARG A 117 -1.87 16.15 -1.01
CA ARG A 117 -1.63 16.83 0.26
C ARG A 117 -0.21 17.35 0.29
N TRP A 118 -0.08 18.66 0.38
CA TRP A 118 1.20 19.31 0.58
C TRP A 118 1.60 19.25 2.06
N GLN A 119 2.74 18.63 2.36
CA GLN A 119 3.31 18.59 3.70
C GLN A 119 4.76 19.09 3.68
N SER A 120 5.06 20.00 4.60
CA SER A 120 6.43 20.42 4.88
C SER A 120 7.07 19.47 5.88
N LEU A 121 8.31 19.07 5.61
CA LEU A 121 9.15 18.25 6.47
C LEU A 121 10.40 19.03 6.83
N ASN A 122 10.63 19.23 8.13
CA ASN A 122 11.87 19.79 8.63
C ASN A 122 13.07 18.91 8.27
N ALA A 123 14.28 19.45 8.39
CA ALA A 123 15.51 18.69 8.23
C ALA A 123 15.54 17.50 9.21
N GLY A 124 15.74 16.28 8.68
CA GLY A 124 15.71 15.03 9.44
C GLY A 124 14.31 14.57 9.89
N GLU A 125 13.24 15.25 9.47
CA GLU A 125 11.87 14.80 9.77
C GLU A 125 11.51 13.57 8.94
N CYS A 126 10.92 12.58 9.61
CA CYS A 126 10.52 11.31 9.02
C CYS A 126 9.01 11.08 9.24
N ILE A 127 8.27 10.89 8.14
CA ILE A 127 6.90 10.35 8.19
C ILE A 127 7.00 8.84 8.20
N GLN A 128 6.22 8.20 9.08
CA GLN A 128 6.09 6.75 9.12
C GLN A 128 4.63 6.35 9.19
N SER A 129 4.25 5.34 8.40
CA SER A 129 2.91 4.78 8.36
C SER A 129 2.96 3.28 8.27
N GLU A 130 2.08 2.62 9.02
CA GLU A 130 1.94 1.16 9.02
C GLU A 130 0.76 0.75 8.15
N TYR A 131 0.98 -0.26 7.31
CA TYR A 131 -0.02 -0.78 6.39
C TYR A 131 -0.24 -2.26 6.63
N THR A 132 -1.51 -2.64 6.51
CA THR A 132 -1.94 -4.02 6.49
C THR A 132 -2.08 -4.48 5.05
N VAL A 133 -1.46 -5.60 4.73
CA VAL A 133 -1.49 -6.21 3.39
C VAL A 133 -2.69 -7.16 3.33
N LEU A 134 -3.57 -6.95 2.35
CA LEU A 134 -4.78 -7.74 2.17
C LEU A 134 -5.01 -8.04 0.69
N HIS A 135 -5.73 -9.13 0.41
CA HIS A 135 -6.38 -9.34 -0.87
C HIS A 135 -7.61 -8.43 -1.01
N TYR A 136 -7.89 -7.93 -2.22
CA TYR A 136 -9.09 -7.15 -2.49
C TYR A 136 -10.04 -7.86 -3.47
N PRO A 137 -11.21 -8.33 -2.99
CA PRO A 137 -12.12 -9.15 -3.79
C PRO A 137 -13.07 -8.35 -4.72
N GLU A 138 -13.17 -7.02 -4.61
CA GLU A 138 -14.21 -6.28 -5.35
C GLU A 138 -13.94 -6.21 -6.87
N ARG A 139 -12.70 -6.42 -7.34
CA ARG A 139 -12.44 -6.63 -8.78
C ARG A 139 -13.23 -7.83 -9.32
N GLU A 140 -13.33 -8.90 -8.53
CA GLU A 140 -14.11 -10.10 -8.89
C GLU A 140 -15.63 -9.80 -8.90
N ILE A 141 -16.10 -8.86 -8.07
CA ILE A 141 -17.52 -8.50 -7.94
C ILE A 141 -17.97 -7.54 -9.04
N LEU A 142 -17.19 -6.51 -9.37
CA LEU A 142 -17.52 -5.57 -10.44
C LEU A 142 -17.62 -6.30 -11.79
N GLU A 143 -16.75 -7.28 -12.04
CA GLU A 143 -16.86 -8.17 -13.21
C GLU A 143 -18.07 -9.13 -13.10
N ALA A 144 -18.36 -9.69 -11.92
CA ALA A 144 -19.48 -10.60 -11.72
C ALA A 144 -20.89 -9.97 -11.81
N THR A 145 -21.01 -8.64 -11.67
CA THR A 145 -22.28 -7.93 -11.91
C THR A 145 -22.69 -7.85 -13.39
N MET A 146 -21.84 -8.31 -14.31
CA MET A 146 -22.11 -8.43 -15.75
C MET A 146 -22.50 -9.86 -16.17
N ASP A 147 -23.40 -10.56 -15.44
CA ASP A 147 -23.94 -11.92 -15.74
C ASP A 147 -22.92 -13.03 -16.08
N LYS A 148 -21.62 -12.74 -16.00
CA LYS A 148 -20.49 -13.64 -16.17
C LYS A 148 -19.49 -13.31 -15.09
N TRP A 149 -19.30 -14.26 -14.18
CA TRP A 149 -18.09 -14.33 -13.37
C TRP A 149 -16.93 -14.53 -14.34
N VAL A 150 -16.26 -13.45 -14.73
CA VAL A 150 -14.98 -13.52 -15.44
C VAL A 150 -13.95 -13.15 -14.42
N SER A 151 -13.56 -14.08 -13.56
CA SER A 151 -12.28 -13.88 -12.89
C SER A 151 -11.21 -13.95 -13.98
N GLY A 152 -10.49 -12.85 -14.25
CA GLY A 152 -9.24 -12.92 -15.04
C GLY A 152 -8.21 -13.87 -14.38
N ARG A 153 -8.45 -14.18 -13.10
CA ARG A 153 -7.77 -15.15 -12.28
C ARG A 153 -8.00 -16.59 -12.75
N PRO A 154 -6.93 -17.39 -12.90
CA PRO A 154 -7.07 -18.83 -13.02
C PRO A 154 -7.62 -19.41 -11.71
N GLU A 155 -8.53 -20.39 -11.80
CA GLU A 155 -9.22 -21.01 -10.65
C GLU A 155 -8.28 -21.63 -9.60
N ASP A 156 -6.98 -21.74 -9.91
CA ASP A 156 -5.94 -22.32 -9.05
C ASP A 156 -5.20 -21.31 -8.17
N MET A 157 -5.33 -19.99 -8.39
CA MET A 157 -4.65 -19.01 -7.55
C MET A 157 -5.34 -18.94 -6.18
N GLY A 158 -4.61 -19.19 -5.10
CA GLY A 158 -5.06 -18.94 -3.72
C GLY A 158 -5.26 -17.44 -3.45
N CYS A 159 -6.08 -17.10 -2.45
CA CYS A 159 -6.47 -15.71 -2.15
C CYS A 159 -5.31 -14.75 -1.84
N LEU A 160 -4.15 -15.26 -1.44
CA LEU A 160 -2.90 -14.51 -1.43
C LEU A 160 -2.01 -15.11 -2.52
N PRO A 161 -2.00 -14.57 -3.75
CA PRO A 161 -1.20 -15.15 -4.83
C PRO A 161 0.28 -15.01 -4.50
N ALA A 162 0.97 -16.16 -4.46
CA ALA A 162 2.42 -16.20 -4.32
C ALA A 162 3.08 -15.50 -5.51
N GLY A 163 4.26 -14.93 -5.28
CA GLY A 163 5.00 -14.17 -6.29
C GLY A 163 5.29 -12.74 -5.87
N GLU A 164 5.79 -11.97 -6.84
CA GLU A 164 6.20 -10.58 -6.66
C GLU A 164 5.05 -9.63 -6.97
N HIS A 165 4.88 -8.63 -6.12
CA HIS A 165 3.86 -7.60 -6.24
C HIS A 165 4.53 -6.22 -6.12
N ARG A 166 4.60 -5.48 -7.23
CA ARG A 166 5.26 -4.18 -7.28
C ARG A 166 4.32 -3.06 -6.85
N PHE A 167 4.84 -2.14 -6.04
CA PHE A 167 4.21 -0.88 -5.67
C PHE A 167 5.12 0.26 -6.11
N ALA A 168 4.58 1.19 -6.89
CA ALA A 168 5.30 2.38 -7.33
C ALA A 168 4.57 3.65 -6.93
N GLU A 169 5.33 4.70 -6.68
CA GLU A 169 4.85 5.99 -6.22
C GLU A 169 5.60 7.13 -6.90
N SER A 170 4.89 8.21 -7.18
CA SER A 170 5.47 9.47 -7.67
C SER A 170 5.33 10.56 -6.61
N PHE A 171 6.44 11.23 -6.33
CA PHE A 171 6.49 12.32 -5.36
C PHE A 171 6.76 13.62 -6.08
N VAL A 172 5.89 14.61 -5.87
CA VAL A 172 6.00 15.91 -6.54
C VAL A 172 6.46 17.00 -5.56
N PRO A 173 7.38 17.89 -5.98
CA PRO A 173 7.73 19.06 -5.19
C PRO A 173 6.62 20.10 -5.25
N LYS A 174 6.49 20.89 -4.19
CA LYS A 174 5.69 22.13 -4.29
C LYS A 174 6.50 23.17 -5.04
N VAL A 175 6.10 23.51 -6.27
CA VAL A 175 6.80 24.49 -7.10
C VAL A 175 6.93 25.83 -6.38
N ARG A 176 8.17 26.18 -6.02
CA ARG A 176 8.59 27.47 -5.45
C ARG A 176 9.95 27.88 -6.05
N ALA A 177 10.36 29.13 -5.81
CA ALA A 177 11.61 29.67 -6.35
C ALA A 177 12.86 28.98 -5.77
N ASP A 178 12.74 28.32 -4.62
CA ASP A 178 13.78 27.64 -3.85
C ASP A 178 13.73 26.10 -3.99
N THR A 179 12.79 25.56 -4.77
CA THR A 179 12.71 24.11 -5.01
C THR A 179 13.94 23.64 -5.81
N SER A 180 14.72 22.74 -5.24
CA SER A 180 15.99 22.25 -5.82
C SER A 180 15.90 20.85 -6.43
N TRP A 181 14.73 20.23 -6.46
CA TRP A 181 14.51 18.86 -6.93
C TRP A 181 13.23 18.79 -7.76
N GLU A 182 13.14 17.80 -8.65
CA GLU A 182 12.01 17.58 -9.54
C GLU A 182 11.19 16.36 -9.10
N GLU A 183 10.02 16.16 -9.71
CA GLU A 183 9.23 14.95 -9.50
C GLU A 183 10.09 13.69 -9.67
N PHE A 184 9.95 12.74 -8.75
CA PHE A 184 10.67 11.48 -8.82
C PHE A 184 9.78 10.29 -8.48
N GLU A 185 10.13 9.14 -9.03
CA GLU A 185 9.47 7.88 -8.75
C GLU A 185 10.29 7.05 -7.77
N TRP A 186 9.60 6.30 -6.93
CA TRP A 186 10.20 5.25 -6.11
C TRP A 186 9.27 4.05 -6.09
N SER A 187 9.85 2.85 -5.96
CA SER A 187 9.06 1.63 -5.93
C SER A 187 9.67 0.62 -4.97
N TYR A 188 8.88 -0.36 -4.59
CA TYR A 188 9.32 -1.54 -3.86
C TYR A 188 8.52 -2.76 -4.30
N THR A 189 9.06 -3.94 -4.05
CA THR A 189 8.42 -5.21 -4.34
C THR A 189 8.10 -5.93 -3.04
N LEU A 190 6.84 -6.34 -2.89
CA LEU A 190 6.42 -7.26 -1.85
C LEU A 190 6.33 -8.67 -2.47
N THR A 191 7.09 -9.62 -1.93
CA THR A 191 7.04 -11.01 -2.39
C THR A 191 6.26 -11.85 -1.39
N ILE A 192 5.27 -12.62 -1.86
CA ILE A 192 4.54 -13.62 -1.08
C ILE A 192 5.12 -15.00 -1.38
N GLU A 193 5.61 -15.70 -0.36
CA GLU A 193 6.11 -17.07 -0.45
C GLU A 193 4.95 -18.09 -0.32
N GLU A 194 5.07 -19.24 -0.99
CA GLU A 194 4.16 -20.39 -0.85
C GLU A 194 4.17 -21.05 0.55
#